data_AF-A0A1S2GUN5-F1
#
_entry.id   AF-A0A1S2GUN5-F1
#
_cell.length_a   1.000
_cell.length_b   1.000
_cell.length_c   1.000
_cell.angle_alpha   90.00
_cell.angle_beta   90.00
_cell.angle_gamma   90.00
#
_symmetry.space_group_name_H-M   'P 1'
#
loop_
_entity.id
_entity.type
_entity.pdbx_description
1 polymer ?
#
loop_
_entity_poly.entity_id
_entity_poly.type
_entity_poly.pdbx_seq_one_letter_code
_entity_poly.pdbx_strand_id
1 'polypeptide(L)'
;MMLAGAVEDLAEIHRRLVGLSDAAYGQVFVEVALAEQVRILPAPPRVTVTWLVRTERPSAVPPLCFADHGEALAAAVIGWATEWCRPDSEPHTTIWIGCSDSVWIDQARAAVQLELSDAGQQVQVESGE
;
A
#
# COMPACT_ATOMS: atom_id res chain seq x y z
N MET A 1 1.77 -10.84 2.33
CA MET A 1 2.50 -9.69 1.74
C MET A 1 1.61 -8.46 1.71
N MET A 2 2.20 -7.28 1.59
CA MET A 2 1.49 -6.05 1.25
C MET A 2 2.24 -5.29 0.14
N LEU A 3 1.50 -4.85 -0.90
CA LEU A 3 1.99 -3.93 -1.93
C LEU A 3 1.13 -2.67 -1.87
N ALA A 4 1.74 -1.48 -1.90
CA ALA A 4 1.03 -0.21 -1.92
C ALA A 4 1.70 0.73 -2.92
N GLY A 5 0.95 1.34 -3.83
CA GLY A 5 1.51 2.32 -4.76
C GLY A 5 0.42 3.14 -5.43
N ALA A 6 0.83 4.18 -6.16
CA ALA A 6 -0.05 5.03 -6.93
C ALA A 6 -0.05 4.62 -8.42
N VAL A 7 -0.70 5.40 -9.27
CA VAL A 7 -0.90 5.03 -10.68
C VAL A 7 0.42 4.94 -11.46
N GLU A 8 1.41 5.74 -11.08
CA GLU A 8 2.78 5.75 -11.59
C GLU A 8 3.51 4.43 -11.30
N ASP A 9 3.18 3.77 -10.19
CA ASP A 9 3.79 2.51 -9.77
C ASP A 9 3.15 1.28 -10.41
N LEU A 10 2.09 1.44 -11.22
CA LEU A 10 1.27 0.33 -11.68
C LEU A 10 2.08 -0.71 -12.46
N ALA A 11 3.12 -0.29 -13.19
CA ALA A 11 4.01 -1.18 -13.91
C ALA A 11 4.86 -2.06 -12.96
N GLU A 12 5.33 -1.50 -11.84
CA GLU A 12 6.06 -2.22 -10.81
C GLU A 12 5.14 -3.19 -10.07
N ILE A 13 3.95 -2.73 -9.65
CA ILE A 13 2.94 -3.55 -9.00
C ILE A 13 2.55 -4.74 -9.89
N HIS A 14 2.30 -4.49 -11.18
CA HIS A 14 1.97 -5.54 -12.13
C HIS A 14 3.11 -6.57 -12.22
N ARG A 15 4.36 -6.11 -12.36
CA ARG A 15 5.53 -7.00 -12.46
C ARG A 15 5.66 -7.90 -11.22
N ARG A 16 5.47 -7.32 -10.03
CA ARG A 16 5.52 -8.05 -8.76
C ARG A 16 4.41 -9.08 -8.68
N LEU A 17 3.18 -8.70 -9.03
CA LEU A 17 2.02 -9.61 -9.04
C LEU A 17 2.22 -10.82 -9.95
N VAL A 18 2.76 -10.62 -11.16
CA VAL A 18 3.06 -11.72 -12.09
C VAL A 18 4.12 -12.67 -11.55
N GLY A 19 5.05 -12.18 -10.72
CA GLY A 19 6.10 -13.00 -10.11
C GLY A 19 5.63 -13.85 -8.92
N LEU A 20 4.39 -13.69 -8.47
CA LEU A 20 3.88 -14.41 -7.30
C LEU A 20 3.45 -15.83 -7.63
N SER A 21 3.67 -16.75 -6.68
CA SER A 21 3.07 -18.07 -6.74
C SER A 21 1.56 -18.01 -6.46
N ASP A 22 0.79 -18.99 -6.96
CA ASP A 22 -0.66 -19.11 -6.67
C ASP A 22 -0.98 -19.29 -5.18
N ALA A 23 -0.01 -19.73 -4.38
CA ALA A 23 -0.14 -19.87 -2.93
C ALA A 23 0.06 -18.56 -2.17
N ALA A 24 0.53 -17.50 -2.85
CA ALA A 24 0.80 -16.20 -2.23
C ALA A 24 -0.50 -15.59 -1.70
N TYR A 25 -0.42 -15.01 -0.50
CA TYR A 25 -1.53 -14.30 0.15
C TYR A 25 -1.11 -12.88 0.52
N GLY A 26 -2.06 -11.95 0.46
CA GLY A 26 -1.75 -10.57 0.79
C GLY A 26 -2.77 -9.55 0.34
N GLN A 27 -2.39 -8.28 0.49
CA GLN A 27 -3.19 -7.13 0.13
C GLN A 27 -2.39 -6.22 -0.81
N VAL A 28 -3.07 -5.65 -1.80
CA VAL A 28 -2.52 -4.69 -2.73
C VAL A 28 -3.39 -3.46 -2.72
N PHE A 29 -2.80 -2.31 -2.41
CA PHE A 29 -3.48 -1.02 -2.43
C PHE A 29 -2.95 -0.20 -3.61
N VAL A 30 -3.85 0.24 -4.48
CA VAL A 30 -3.49 1.05 -5.64
C VAL A 30 -4.28 2.34 -5.61
N GLU A 31 -3.58 3.47 -5.49
CA GLU A 31 -4.20 4.79 -5.56
C GLU A 31 -4.31 5.29 -7.00
N VAL A 32 -5.47 5.85 -7.31
CA VAL A 32 -5.73 6.51 -8.60
C VAL A 32 -6.48 7.81 -8.36
N ALA A 33 -6.32 8.77 -9.27
CA ALA A 33 -7.08 10.01 -9.18
C ALA A 33 -8.57 9.76 -9.46
N LEU A 34 -8.88 8.96 -10.48
CA LEU A 34 -10.22 8.77 -11.03
C LEU A 34 -10.58 7.28 -11.21
N ALA A 35 -11.87 6.94 -11.15
CA ALA A 35 -12.36 5.57 -11.31
C ALA A 35 -12.03 4.97 -12.69
N GLU A 36 -11.93 5.81 -13.73
CA GLU A 36 -11.55 5.43 -15.09
C GLU A 36 -10.11 4.95 -15.21
N GLN A 37 -9.29 5.07 -14.16
CA GLN A 37 -7.93 4.54 -14.10
C GLN A 37 -7.86 3.13 -13.51
N VAL A 38 -8.96 2.60 -12.96
CA VAL A 38 -9.03 1.23 -12.41
C VAL A 38 -8.83 0.20 -13.53
N ARG A 39 -7.95 -0.77 -13.30
CA ARG A 39 -7.62 -1.83 -14.27
C ARG A 39 -7.72 -3.21 -13.61
N ILE A 40 -7.77 -4.24 -14.44
CA ILE A 40 -7.62 -5.61 -13.96
C ILE A 40 -6.13 -5.88 -13.77
N LEU A 41 -5.75 -6.34 -12.57
CA LEU A 41 -4.39 -6.76 -12.26
C LEU A 41 -4.32 -8.29 -12.12
N PRO A 42 -3.20 -8.92 -12.50
CA PRO A 42 -3.04 -10.37 -12.44
C PRO A 42 -2.72 -10.83 -11.01
N ALA A 43 -3.62 -10.56 -10.07
CA ALA A 43 -3.45 -10.96 -8.68
C ALA A 43 -3.81 -12.44 -8.48
N PRO A 44 -3.00 -13.21 -7.72
CA PRO A 44 -3.34 -14.57 -7.32
C PRO A 44 -4.66 -14.64 -6.52
N PRO A 45 -5.32 -15.81 -6.43
CA PRO A 45 -6.65 -15.94 -5.82
C PRO A 45 -6.74 -15.51 -4.34
N ARG A 46 -5.62 -15.53 -3.61
CA ARG A 46 -5.55 -15.14 -2.19
C ARG A 46 -4.95 -13.74 -1.98
N VAL A 47 -4.80 -12.97 -3.06
CA VAL A 47 -4.31 -11.60 -3.04
C VAL A 47 -5.48 -10.68 -3.38
N THR A 48 -5.83 -9.80 -2.45
CA THR A 48 -6.91 -8.83 -2.63
C THR A 48 -6.33 -7.53 -3.17
N VAL A 49 -6.86 -7.03 -4.29
CA VAL A 49 -6.52 -5.72 -4.86
C VAL A 49 -7.61 -4.71 -4.50
N THR A 50 -7.22 -3.65 -3.81
CA THR A 50 -8.09 -2.56 -3.38
C THR A 50 -7.68 -1.29 -4.11
N TRP A 51 -8.61 -0.72 -4.87
CA TRP A 51 -8.43 0.56 -5.55
C TRP A 51 -8.87 1.72 -4.66
N LEU A 52 -8.01 2.72 -4.52
CA LEU A 52 -8.25 3.92 -3.73
C LEU A 52 -8.45 5.09 -4.70
N VAL A 53 -9.71 5.37 -5.04
CA VAL A 53 -10.05 6.49 -5.91
C VAL A 53 -10.07 7.78 -5.11
N ARG A 54 -9.17 8.72 -5.42
CA ARG A 54 -9.02 9.97 -4.67
C ARG A 54 -10.26 10.85 -4.72
N THR A 55 -10.89 10.99 -5.89
CA THR A 55 -12.10 11.82 -6.04
C THR A 55 -13.34 11.29 -5.34
N GLU A 56 -13.31 10.04 -4.86
CA GLU A 56 -14.41 9.43 -4.10
C GLU A 56 -14.20 9.58 -2.58
N ARG A 57 -13.09 10.20 -2.16
CA ARG A 57 -12.69 10.28 -0.75
C ARG A 57 -12.53 11.75 -0.33
N PRO A 58 -13.06 12.16 0.83
CA PRO A 58 -12.77 13.47 1.38
C PRO A 58 -11.29 13.56 1.80
N SER A 59 -10.70 14.75 1.71
CA SER A 59 -9.36 15.01 2.26
C SER A 59 -9.43 15.32 3.75
N ALA A 60 -8.40 14.91 4.47
CA ALA A 60 -8.07 15.32 5.83
C ALA A 60 -7.50 16.74 5.90
N VAL A 61 -7.15 17.37 4.77
CA VAL A 61 -6.61 18.72 4.69
C VAL A 61 -7.64 19.69 4.11
N PRO A 62 -8.28 20.53 4.93
CA PRO A 62 -9.03 21.68 4.43
C PRO A 62 -8.09 22.64 3.69
N PRO A 63 -8.46 23.19 2.52
CA PRO A 63 -9.79 23.21 1.90
C PRO A 63 -10.00 22.17 0.79
N LEU A 64 -9.16 21.14 0.68
CA LEU A 64 -9.24 20.18 -0.42
C LEU A 64 -10.56 19.40 -0.38
N CYS A 65 -11.24 19.30 -1.52
CA CYS A 65 -12.51 18.56 -1.64
C CYS A 65 -12.30 17.04 -1.71
N PHE A 66 -11.13 16.62 -2.21
CA PHE A 66 -10.79 15.23 -2.46
C PHE A 66 -9.43 14.91 -1.86
N ALA A 67 -9.23 13.64 -1.48
CA ALA A 67 -7.97 13.16 -0.93
C ALA A 67 -6.76 13.60 -1.78
N ASP A 68 -5.73 14.10 -1.11
CA ASP A 68 -4.49 14.49 -1.74
C ASP A 68 -3.70 13.28 -2.23
N HIS A 69 -2.68 13.52 -3.06
CA HIS A 69 -1.81 12.47 -3.59
C HIS A 69 -1.11 11.69 -2.47
N GLY A 70 -1.30 10.38 -2.43
CA GLY A 70 -0.80 9.46 -1.41
C GLY A 70 -1.55 9.50 -0.08
N GLU A 71 -2.53 10.38 0.10
CA GLU A 71 -3.26 10.51 1.38
C GLU A 71 -4.10 9.25 1.67
N ALA A 72 -4.87 8.79 0.68
CA ALA A 72 -5.71 7.61 0.84
C ALA A 72 -4.86 6.35 0.95
N LEU A 73 -3.77 6.29 0.19
CA LEU A 73 -2.80 5.19 0.24
C LEU A 73 -2.09 5.10 1.60
N ALA A 74 -1.65 6.23 2.16
CA ALA A 74 -1.03 6.28 3.48
C ALA A 74 -1.97 5.77 4.57
N ALA A 75 -3.24 6.18 4.55
CA ALA A 75 -4.25 5.69 5.49
C ALA A 75 -4.46 4.16 5.38
N ALA A 76 -4.46 3.62 4.15
CA ALA A 76 -4.58 2.17 3.93
C ALA A 76 -3.35 1.41 4.43
N VAL A 77 -2.15 1.93 4.20
CA VAL A 77 -0.88 1.34 4.67
C VAL A 77 -0.83 1.31 6.21
N ILE A 78 -1.19 2.40 6.88
CA ILE A 78 -1.22 2.47 8.34
C ILE A 78 -2.30 1.53 8.90
N GLY A 79 -3.51 1.55 8.32
CA GLY A 79 -4.58 0.64 8.72
C GLY A 79 -4.16 -0.83 8.62
N TRP A 80 -3.48 -1.18 7.53
CA TRP A 80 -2.90 -2.51 7.36
C TRP A 80 -1.86 -2.83 8.44
N ALA A 81 -0.90 -1.94 8.72
CA ALA A 81 0.15 -2.21 9.71
C ALA A 81 -0.42 -2.40 11.12
N THR A 82 -1.37 -1.56 11.55
CA THR A 82 -1.99 -1.68 12.88
C THR A 82 -2.76 -3.00 13.09
N GLU A 83 -3.23 -3.62 12.02
CA GLU A 83 -3.86 -4.95 12.06
C GLU A 83 -2.84 -6.08 12.03
N TRP A 84 -1.82 -6.00 11.17
CA TRP A 84 -0.97 -7.13 10.79
C TRP A 84 0.45 -7.11 11.38
N CYS A 85 0.90 -5.97 11.91
CA CYS A 85 2.22 -5.78 12.51
C CYS A 85 2.15 -5.78 14.05
N ARG A 86 1.37 -6.71 14.62
CA ARG A 86 1.29 -6.87 16.08
C ARG A 86 2.44 -7.72 16.60
N PRO A 87 2.88 -7.55 17.87
CA PRO A 87 4.02 -8.29 18.45
C PRO A 87 3.96 -9.82 18.33
N ASP A 88 2.75 -10.40 18.23
CA ASP A 88 2.54 -11.86 18.09
C ASP A 88 2.31 -12.32 16.63
N SER A 89 2.52 -11.44 15.65
CA SER A 89 2.25 -11.73 14.23
C SER A 89 3.41 -12.48 13.57
N GLU A 90 3.10 -13.39 12.65
CA GLU A 90 4.13 -14.16 11.95
C GLU A 90 5.11 -13.23 11.20
N PRO A 91 6.44 -13.47 11.30
CA PRO A 91 7.47 -12.53 10.83
C PRO A 91 7.66 -12.49 9.30
N HIS A 92 6.82 -13.16 8.51
CA HIS A 92 7.07 -13.42 7.08
C HIS A 92 6.23 -12.55 6.14
N THR A 93 6.11 -11.25 6.42
CA THR A 93 5.40 -10.35 5.52
C THR A 93 6.37 -9.47 4.73
N THR A 94 6.50 -9.73 3.42
CA THR A 94 7.11 -8.78 2.48
C THR A 94 6.22 -7.56 2.32
N ILE A 95 6.79 -6.37 2.46
CA ILE A 95 6.10 -5.08 2.28
C ILE A 95 6.81 -4.29 1.18
N TRP A 96 6.05 -3.78 0.22
CA TRP A 96 6.55 -2.85 -0.78
C TRP A 96 5.63 -1.63 -0.83
N ILE A 97 6.21 -0.43 -0.76
CA ILE A 97 5.48 0.84 -0.75
C ILE A 97 6.12 1.78 -1.79
N GLY A 98 5.42 2.05 -2.89
CA GLY A 98 5.73 3.04 -3.92
C GLY A 98 5.35 4.46 -3.51
N CYS A 99 4.92 5.29 -4.48
CA CYS A 99 4.46 6.68 -4.29
C CYS A 99 5.44 7.52 -3.45
N SER A 100 6.72 7.45 -3.83
CA SER A 100 7.84 8.07 -3.12
C SER A 100 7.87 9.60 -3.23
N ASP A 101 7.03 10.19 -4.08
CA ASP A 101 6.88 11.62 -4.24
C ASP A 101 5.84 12.23 -3.28
N SER A 102 5.14 11.41 -2.48
CA SER A 102 4.13 11.87 -1.53
C SER A 102 4.64 11.95 -0.08
N VAL A 103 4.49 13.14 0.51
CA VAL A 103 4.71 13.40 1.95
C VAL A 103 3.87 12.49 2.86
N TRP A 104 2.65 12.13 2.45
CA TRP A 104 1.79 11.23 3.21
C TRP A 104 2.39 9.84 3.31
N ILE A 105 2.96 9.35 2.21
CA ILE A 105 3.58 8.04 2.14
C ILE A 105 4.91 8.01 2.86
N ASP A 106 5.71 9.08 2.79
CA ASP A 106 6.92 9.21 3.60
C ASP A 106 6.62 9.09 5.10
N GLN A 107 5.58 9.78 5.57
CA GLN A 107 5.14 9.70 6.97
C GLN A 107 4.61 8.30 7.32
N ALA A 108 3.77 7.72 6.47
CA ALA A 108 3.25 6.37 6.68
C ALA A 108 4.36 5.32 6.72
N ARG A 109 5.34 5.41 5.82
CA ARG A 109 6.51 4.52 5.78
C ARG A 109 7.30 4.59 7.08
N ALA A 110 7.56 5.79 7.58
CA ALA A 110 8.25 5.99 8.85
C ALA A 110 7.46 5.39 10.04
N ALA A 111 6.14 5.58 10.06
CA ALA A 111 5.28 5.00 11.10
C ALA A 111 5.29 3.47 11.07
N VAL A 112 5.14 2.87 9.89
CA VAL A 112 5.17 1.40 9.71
C VAL A 112 6.53 0.82 10.09
N GLN A 113 7.63 1.48 9.71
CA GLN A 113 8.98 1.06 10.10
C GLN A 113 9.17 1.05 11.61
N LEU A 114 8.60 2.04 12.31
CA LEU A 114 8.64 2.10 13.77
C LEU A 114 7.83 0.95 14.39
N GLU A 115 6.60 0.72 13.95
CA GLU A 115 5.75 -0.37 14.46
C GLU A 115 6.39 -1.75 14.24
N LEU A 116 6.96 -1.99 13.05
CA LEU A 116 7.67 -3.24 12.74
C LEU A 116 8.88 -3.46 13.64
N SER A 117 9.62 -2.38 13.92
CA SER A 117 10.79 -2.42 14.81
C SER A 117 10.37 -2.76 16.24
N ASP A 118 9.30 -2.13 16.75
CA ASP A 118 8.74 -2.39 18.08
C ASP A 118 8.18 -3.81 18.20
N ALA A 119 7.60 -4.35 17.12
CA ALA A 119 7.12 -5.73 17.04
C ALA A 119 8.24 -6.77 16.90
N GLY A 120 9.50 -6.35 16.73
CA GLY A 120 10.63 -7.25 16.52
C GLY A 120 10.61 -8.00 15.18
N GLN A 121 9.85 -7.51 14.20
CA GLN A 121 9.71 -8.14 12.89
C GLN A 121 10.82 -7.69 11.94
N GLN A 122 11.52 -8.64 11.31
CA GLN A 122 12.48 -8.36 10.24
C GLN A 122 11.75 -8.28 8.90
N VAL A 123 11.11 -7.16 8.62
CA VAL A 123 10.40 -6.94 7.36
C VAL A 123 11.26 -6.15 6.39
N GLN A 124 11.43 -6.71 5.18
CA GLN A 124 12.01 -5.99 4.05
C GLN A 124 10.96 -4.99 3.54
N VAL A 125 11.14 -3.71 3.86
CA VAL A 125 10.39 -2.60 3.28
C VAL A 125 11.16 -2.11 2.06
N GLU A 126 10.66 -2.41 0.88
CA GLU A 126 11.20 -1.91 -0.37
C GLU A 126 10.43 -0.67 -0.84
N SER A 127 11.15 0.34 -1.31
CA SER A 127 10.58 1.55 -1.91
C SER A 127 10.56 1.45 -3.43
N GLY A 128 9.54 2.00 -4.08
CA GLY A 128 9.58 2.28 -5.53
C GLY A 128 10.57 3.40 -5.83
N GLU A 129 11.33 3.27 -6.93
CA GLU A 129 12.13 4.35 -7.51
C GLU A 129 11.28 5.31 -8.34
#